data_AF-A0A2M8DRL9-F1
#
_entry.id   AF-A0A2M8DRL9-F1
#
_cell.length_a   1.000
_cell.length_b   1.000
_cell.length_c   1.000
_cell.angle_alpha   90.00
_cell.angle_beta   90.00
_cell.angle_gamma   90.00
#
_symmetry.space_group_name_H-M   'P 1'
#
loop_
_entity.id
_entity.type
_entity.pdbx_description
1 polymer ?
#
loop_
_entity_poly.entity_id
_entity_poly.type
_entity_poly.pdbx_seq_one_letter_code
_entity_poly.pdbx_strand_id
1 'polypeptide(L)'
;MDKKQMRQQNIINFIQSNNKVSNSEILDFLGDVIERTTLQRDLNFLIKQSLIAKSGSGRGTVYFVSEINKIFLPVNVKEYFDIPYLQREIKGSFNFEIFDILSHSIFTMDEKEKLEKLQEKFVRNFSKYDSQTIINKEFERIMIEFSWKSSVIEGNTYSLLGTEALIKNNVIGEGKTKEETQMILNHKDAFNKAIQNKDRFRKLNYSGIEYIHSVLIKKLGISRNIRNEGVGVTGTKYTPLDNGHQINEAVQKMVNLINNKEFFLRKLF
;
A
#
# COMPACT_ATOMS: atom_id res chain seq x y z
N MET A 1 12.19 6.66 -22.87
CA MET A 1 12.35 7.65 -21.79
C MET A 1 13.05 8.87 -22.38
N ASP A 2 12.52 10.07 -22.16
CA ASP A 2 13.09 11.32 -22.66
C ASP A 2 14.42 11.64 -21.94
N LYS A 3 15.40 12.26 -22.61
CA LYS A 3 16.73 12.61 -22.04
C LYS A 3 16.59 13.45 -20.75
N LYS A 4 15.57 14.30 -20.70
CA LYS A 4 15.22 15.09 -19.51
C LYS A 4 14.79 14.22 -18.33
N GLN A 5 13.94 13.22 -18.57
CA GLN A 5 13.45 12.31 -17.52
C GLN A 5 14.57 11.45 -16.95
N MET A 6 15.48 10.95 -17.80
CA MET A 6 16.66 10.20 -17.35
C MET A 6 17.53 11.04 -16.41
N ARG A 7 17.77 12.31 -16.76
CA ARG A 7 18.55 13.22 -15.90
C ARG A 7 17.88 13.47 -14.55
N GLN A 8 16.58 13.77 -14.56
CA GLN A 8 15.82 14.00 -13.33
C GLN A 8 15.85 12.79 -12.41
N GLN A 9 15.74 11.57 -12.96
CA GLN A 9 15.87 10.34 -12.19
C GLN A 9 17.27 10.16 -11.60
N ASN A 10 18.32 10.46 -12.37
CA ASN A 10 19.70 10.38 -11.87
C ASN A 10 19.95 11.35 -10.71
N ILE A 11 19.38 12.56 -10.76
CA ILE A 11 19.44 13.52 -9.66
C ILE A 11 18.77 12.95 -8.40
N ILE A 12 17.57 12.36 -8.53
CA ILE A 12 16.86 11.74 -7.39
C ILE A 12 17.70 10.60 -6.79
N ASN A 13 18.22 9.70 -7.62
CA ASN A 13 19.04 8.56 -7.18
C ASN A 13 20.32 9.02 -6.47
N PHE A 14 20.94 10.11 -6.93
CA PHE A 14 22.12 10.68 -6.30
C PHE A 14 21.81 11.33 -4.94
N ILE A 15 20.74 12.12 -4.85
CA ILE A 15 20.26 12.69 -3.58
C ILE A 15 19.94 11.55 -2.59
N GLN A 16 19.31 10.48 -3.08
CA GLN A 16 18.96 9.30 -2.27
C GLN A 16 20.20 8.62 -1.69
N SER A 17 21.25 8.44 -2.47
CA SER A 17 22.48 7.76 -2.04
C SER A 17 23.27 8.56 -1.00
N ASN A 18 23.14 9.89 -1.00
CA ASN A 18 23.93 10.80 -0.17
C ASN A 18 23.13 11.48 0.96
N ASN A 19 21.82 11.17 1.10
CA ASN A 19 20.85 11.76 2.05
C ASN A 19 20.58 13.28 1.91
N LYS A 20 21.63 14.11 1.86
CA LYS A 20 21.56 15.57 1.70
C LYS A 20 22.68 16.00 0.77
N VAL A 21 22.33 16.74 -0.27
CA VAL A 21 23.31 17.23 -1.26
C VAL A 21 23.07 18.69 -1.60
N SER A 22 24.15 19.40 -1.88
CA SER A 22 24.20 20.79 -2.32
C SER A 22 24.12 20.89 -3.85
N ASN A 23 23.87 22.10 -4.36
CA ASN A 23 23.89 22.35 -5.80
C ASN A 23 25.25 22.04 -6.45
N SER A 24 26.37 22.26 -5.74
CA SER A 24 27.71 21.94 -6.24
C SER A 24 27.89 20.43 -6.41
N GLU A 25 27.53 19.64 -5.41
CA GLU A 25 27.70 18.18 -5.46
C GLU A 25 26.86 17.54 -6.57
N ILE A 26 25.66 18.08 -6.84
CA ILE A 26 24.83 17.60 -7.96
C ILE A 26 25.46 17.97 -9.32
N LEU A 27 26.05 19.16 -9.45
CA LEU A 27 26.75 19.55 -10.68
C LEU A 27 27.99 18.69 -10.92
N ASP A 28 28.78 18.44 -9.87
CA ASP A 28 29.98 17.61 -9.95
C ASP A 28 29.62 16.18 -10.37
N PHE A 29 28.49 15.64 -9.88
CA PHE A 29 27.99 14.33 -10.27
C PHE A 29 27.49 14.27 -11.72
N LEU A 30 26.80 15.29 -12.20
CA LEU A 30 26.28 15.33 -13.58
C LEU A 30 27.35 15.69 -14.62
N GLY A 31 28.49 16.24 -14.18
CA GLY A 31 29.60 16.71 -15.01
C GLY A 31 29.31 18.03 -15.74
N ASP A 32 30.32 18.57 -16.42
CA ASP A 32 30.28 19.85 -17.17
C ASP A 32 29.33 19.86 -18.40
N VAL A 33 28.51 18.83 -18.57
CA VAL A 33 27.55 18.71 -19.66
C VAL A 33 26.31 19.58 -19.44
N ILE A 34 26.11 20.13 -18.22
CA ILE A 34 24.84 20.76 -17.83
C ILE A 34 25.05 22.13 -17.19
N GLU A 35 24.40 23.15 -17.76
CA GLU A 35 24.37 24.49 -17.19
C GLU A 35 23.58 24.55 -15.87
N ARG A 36 24.03 25.41 -14.95
CA ARG A 36 23.34 25.67 -13.67
C ARG A 36 21.87 26.06 -13.83
N THR A 37 21.53 26.79 -14.88
CA THR A 37 20.17 27.21 -15.21
C THR A 37 19.25 26.02 -15.49
N THR A 38 19.77 25.00 -16.17
CA THR A 38 19.05 23.76 -16.47
C THR A 38 18.86 22.92 -15.21
N LEU A 39 19.89 22.79 -14.38
CA LEU A 39 19.78 22.12 -13.08
C LEU A 39 18.73 22.81 -12.18
N GLN A 40 18.74 24.14 -12.11
CA GLN A 40 17.77 24.89 -11.30
C GLN A 40 16.33 24.65 -11.79
N ARG A 41 16.10 24.59 -13.10
CA ARG A 41 14.78 24.27 -13.68
C ARG A 41 14.33 22.86 -13.31
N ASP A 42 15.23 21.88 -13.36
CA ASP A 42 14.93 20.50 -12.97
C ASP A 42 14.67 20.37 -11.47
N LEU A 43 15.48 20.98 -10.61
CA LEU A 43 15.26 20.98 -9.16
C LEU A 43 13.94 21.65 -8.79
N ASN A 44 13.61 22.79 -9.41
CA ASN A 44 12.33 23.45 -9.19
C ASN A 44 11.15 22.57 -9.66
N PHE A 45 11.30 21.85 -10.76
CA PHE A 45 10.31 20.88 -11.23
C PHE A 45 10.14 19.73 -10.24
N LEU A 46 11.24 19.14 -9.76
CA LEU A 46 11.23 18.03 -8.80
C LEU A 46 10.62 18.44 -7.45
N ILE A 47 10.90 19.67 -6.97
CA ILE A 47 10.25 20.23 -5.77
C ILE A 47 8.75 20.42 -6.02
N LYS A 48 8.36 20.97 -7.18
CA LYS A 48 6.94 21.17 -7.53
C LYS A 48 6.17 19.84 -7.57
N GLN A 49 6.82 18.76 -8.00
CA GLN A 49 6.26 17.40 -7.99
C GLN A 49 6.38 16.71 -6.62
N SER A 50 6.89 17.38 -5.59
CA SER A 50 7.12 16.81 -4.25
C SER A 50 8.03 15.59 -4.21
N LEU A 51 8.95 15.44 -5.18
CA LEU A 51 9.92 14.34 -5.25
C LEU A 51 11.17 14.59 -4.39
N ILE A 52 11.53 15.87 -4.25
CA ILE A 52 12.62 16.34 -3.41
C ILE A 52 12.16 17.55 -2.59
N ALA A 53 12.79 17.78 -1.45
CA ALA A 53 12.61 18.96 -0.63
C ALA A 53 13.94 19.72 -0.52
N LYS A 54 13.85 21.02 -0.20
CA LYS A 54 15.01 21.87 0.03
C LYS A 54 15.00 22.42 1.45
N SER A 55 16.18 22.58 2.04
CA SER A 55 16.39 23.28 3.30
C SER A 55 17.55 24.26 3.16
N GLY A 56 17.50 25.36 3.91
CA GLY A 56 18.49 26.45 3.86
C GLY A 56 18.23 27.48 2.77
N SER A 57 19.13 28.47 2.69
CA SER A 57 19.08 29.58 1.73
C SER A 57 20.47 29.91 1.16
N GLY A 58 20.52 30.42 -0.07
CA GLY A 58 21.76 30.81 -0.73
C GLY A 58 22.75 29.64 -0.87
N ARG A 59 23.99 29.85 -0.42
CA ARG A 59 25.06 28.82 -0.45
C ARG A 59 24.81 27.64 0.50
N GLY A 60 23.92 27.79 1.48
CA GLY A 60 23.53 26.71 2.40
C GLY A 60 22.34 25.88 1.94
N THR A 61 21.91 26.02 0.68
CA THR A 61 20.77 25.26 0.15
C THR A 61 21.16 23.80 -0.07
N VAL A 62 20.49 22.90 0.64
CA VAL A 62 20.62 21.45 0.49
C VAL A 62 19.30 20.83 0.05
N TYR A 63 19.40 19.78 -0.76
CA TYR A 63 18.29 19.00 -1.28
C TYR A 63 18.31 17.61 -0.67
N PHE A 64 17.13 17.09 -0.36
CA PHE A 64 16.93 15.75 0.18
C PHE A 64 15.67 15.14 -0.42
N VAL A 65 15.60 13.81 -0.42
CA VAL A 65 14.40 13.09 -0.90
C VAL A 65 13.23 13.42 0.03
N SER A 66 12.07 13.76 -0.53
CA SER A 66 10.88 14.01 0.28
C SER A 66 10.45 12.74 1.02
N GLU A 67 9.83 12.88 2.19
CA GLU A 67 9.31 11.72 2.94
C GLU A 67 8.29 10.91 2.14
N ILE A 68 7.55 11.55 1.23
CA ILE A 68 6.62 10.89 0.30
C ILE A 68 7.39 10.01 -0.68
N ASN A 69 8.45 10.54 -1.31
CA ASN A 69 9.21 9.78 -2.29
C ASN A 69 9.94 8.60 -1.66
N LYS A 70 10.30 8.68 -0.36
CA LYS A 70 10.83 7.52 0.39
C LYS A 70 9.87 6.32 0.40
N ILE A 71 8.55 6.56 0.40
CA ILE A 71 7.53 5.50 0.36
C ILE A 71 7.55 4.77 -1.00
N PHE A 72 7.86 5.50 -2.08
CA PHE A 72 7.84 4.98 -3.45
C PHE A 72 9.19 4.45 -3.93
N LEU A 73 10.20 4.42 -3.07
CA LEU A 73 11.51 3.91 -3.45
C LEU A 73 11.39 2.43 -3.85
N PRO A 74 11.80 2.06 -5.07
CA PRO A 74 11.78 0.68 -5.48
C PRO A 74 12.75 -0.11 -4.60
N VAL A 75 12.26 -1.19 -4.01
CA VAL A 75 13.07 -2.12 -3.23
C VAL A 75 13.42 -3.31 -4.12
N ASN A 76 14.71 -3.58 -4.29
CA ASN A 76 15.14 -4.84 -4.89
C ASN A 76 14.84 -5.98 -3.91
N VAL A 77 13.77 -6.72 -4.17
CA VAL A 77 13.28 -7.79 -3.31
C VAL A 77 14.36 -8.85 -3.05
N LYS A 78 15.15 -9.20 -4.07
CA LYS A 78 16.19 -10.21 -3.93
C LYS A 78 17.29 -9.75 -2.99
N GLU A 79 17.87 -8.58 -3.26
CA GLU A 79 18.91 -7.98 -2.41
C GLU A 79 18.43 -7.73 -0.98
N TYR A 80 17.16 -7.30 -0.82
CA TYR A 80 16.55 -7.09 0.49
C TYR A 80 16.48 -8.40 1.31
N PHE A 81 16.09 -9.50 0.67
CA PHE A 81 15.97 -10.80 1.35
C PHE A 81 17.30 -11.54 1.49
N ASP A 82 18.32 -11.23 0.68
CA ASP A 82 19.69 -11.75 0.82
C ASP A 82 20.36 -11.28 2.12
N ILE A 83 19.97 -10.11 2.65
CA ILE A 83 20.43 -9.61 3.95
C ILE A 83 19.62 -10.27 5.08
N PRO A 84 20.25 -10.86 6.11
CA PRO A 84 19.55 -11.38 7.29
C PRO A 84 18.71 -10.30 7.98
N TYR A 85 17.49 -10.65 8.43
CA TYR A 85 16.54 -9.64 8.96
C TYR A 85 17.07 -8.80 10.13
N LEU A 86 17.98 -9.35 10.96
CA LEU A 86 18.64 -8.63 12.05
C LEU A 86 19.54 -7.49 11.58
N GLN A 87 20.13 -7.63 10.39
CA GLN A 87 21.06 -6.68 9.78
C GLN A 87 20.36 -5.65 8.87
N ARG A 88 19.06 -5.83 8.58
CA ARG A 88 18.31 -4.90 7.74
C ARG A 88 18.08 -3.56 8.45
N GLU A 89 18.36 -2.46 7.77
CA GLU A 89 18.01 -1.12 8.22
C GLU A 89 16.52 -0.86 7.98
N ILE A 90 15.75 -0.67 9.06
CA ILE A 90 14.30 -0.46 9.00
C ILE A 90 13.84 0.53 10.07
N LYS A 91 12.63 1.09 9.93
CA LYS A 91 11.95 1.78 11.02
C LYS A 91 11.38 0.72 11.98
N GLY A 92 11.98 0.60 13.17
CA GLY A 92 11.70 -0.47 14.13
C GLY A 92 10.37 -0.35 14.87
N SER A 93 9.69 0.79 14.79
CA SER A 93 8.42 1.05 15.47
C SER A 93 7.40 1.69 14.53
N PHE A 94 6.13 1.71 14.95
CA PHE A 94 5.08 2.37 14.19
C PHE A 94 5.39 3.86 13.94
N ASN A 95 5.22 4.31 12.70
CA ASN A 95 5.49 5.68 12.29
C ASN A 95 4.22 6.55 12.38
N PHE A 96 4.06 7.35 13.43
CA PHE A 96 2.92 8.28 13.52
C PHE A 96 2.96 9.43 12.51
N GLU A 97 4.14 9.78 11.98
CA GLU A 97 4.28 10.81 10.94
C GLU A 97 3.65 10.37 9.62
N ILE A 98 3.35 9.07 9.44
CA ILE A 98 2.72 8.54 8.23
C ILE A 98 1.39 9.23 7.91
N PHE A 99 0.64 9.64 8.94
CA PHE A 99 -0.63 10.32 8.76
C PHE A 99 -0.46 11.71 8.16
N ASP A 100 0.62 12.41 8.52
CA ASP A 100 0.96 13.70 7.92
C ASP A 100 1.56 13.52 6.51
N ILE A 101 2.44 12.55 6.32
CA ILE A 101 3.03 12.25 5.01
C ILE A 101 1.92 11.93 3.98
N LEU A 102 0.96 11.08 4.35
CA LEU A 102 -0.17 10.71 3.51
C LEU A 102 -1.28 11.80 3.47
N SER A 103 -1.21 12.83 4.32
CA SER A 103 -2.09 13.99 4.25
C SER A 103 -1.90 14.76 2.93
N HIS A 104 -0.67 14.75 2.41
CA HIS A 104 -0.22 15.38 1.17
C HIS A 104 -0.43 14.50 -0.08
N SER A 105 -0.42 15.11 -1.28
CA SER A 105 -0.58 14.37 -2.54
C SER A 105 0.57 13.39 -2.73
N ILE A 106 0.24 12.11 -2.87
CA ILE A 106 1.20 11.01 -3.04
C ILE A 106 1.47 10.67 -4.52
N PHE A 107 0.57 11.09 -5.41
CA PHE A 107 0.71 10.91 -6.85
C PHE A 107 1.10 12.24 -7.48
N THR A 108 2.00 12.16 -8.47
CA THR A 108 2.24 13.26 -9.42
C THR A 108 0.98 13.52 -10.26
N MET A 109 0.91 14.69 -10.89
CA MET A 109 -0.23 15.01 -11.77
C MET A 109 -0.34 14.02 -12.94
N ASP A 110 0.79 13.63 -13.53
CA ASP A 110 0.84 12.68 -14.65
C ASP A 110 0.36 11.28 -14.24
N GLU A 111 0.75 10.80 -13.05
CA GLU A 111 0.27 9.53 -12.51
C GLU A 111 -1.22 9.58 -12.21
N LYS A 112 -1.70 10.67 -11.62
CA LYS A 112 -3.12 10.85 -11.35
C LYS A 112 -3.95 10.79 -12.64
N GLU A 113 -3.55 11.53 -13.67
CA GLU A 113 -4.24 11.53 -14.96
C GLU A 113 -4.25 10.14 -15.60
N LYS A 114 -3.12 9.42 -15.54
CA LYS A 114 -3.02 8.04 -16.04
C LYS A 114 -3.96 7.10 -15.29
N LEU A 115 -4.00 7.19 -13.96
CA LEU A 115 -4.86 6.38 -13.10
C LEU A 115 -6.34 6.68 -13.34
N GLU A 116 -6.71 7.94 -13.52
CA GLU A 116 -8.08 8.35 -13.88
C GLU A 116 -8.51 7.78 -15.23
N LYS A 117 -7.67 7.87 -16.26
CA LYS A 117 -7.92 7.25 -17.58
C LYS A 117 -8.13 5.73 -17.49
N LEU A 118 -7.34 5.05 -16.66
CA LEU A 118 -7.50 3.60 -16.44
C LEU A 118 -8.81 3.28 -15.73
N GLN A 119 -9.18 4.07 -14.73
CA GLN A 119 -10.45 3.93 -14.01
C GLN A 119 -11.65 4.15 -14.94
N GLU A 120 -11.63 5.20 -15.77
CA GLU A 120 -12.67 5.47 -16.76
C GLU A 120 -12.81 4.33 -17.77
N LYS A 121 -11.68 3.78 -18.24
CA LYS A 121 -11.67 2.61 -19.12
C LYS A 121 -12.28 1.39 -18.44
N PHE A 122 -11.96 1.14 -17.18
CA PHE A 122 -12.53 0.06 -16.40
C PHE A 122 -14.05 0.22 -16.28
N VAL A 123 -14.54 1.39 -15.84
CA VAL A 123 -15.98 1.67 -15.69
C VAL A 123 -16.72 1.49 -17.00
N ARG A 124 -16.18 2.00 -18.11
CA ARG A 124 -16.77 1.88 -19.46
C ARG A 124 -16.83 0.44 -19.96
N ASN A 125 -15.85 -0.39 -19.60
CA ASN A 125 -15.88 -1.81 -19.96
C ASN A 125 -16.86 -2.58 -19.08
N PHE A 126 -16.86 -2.29 -17.78
CA PHE A 126 -17.75 -2.94 -16.83
C PHE A 126 -19.22 -2.59 -17.08
N SER A 127 -19.52 -1.37 -17.53
CA SER A 127 -20.89 -0.94 -17.86
C SER A 127 -21.51 -1.67 -19.06
N LYS A 128 -20.74 -2.47 -19.81
CA LYS A 128 -21.24 -3.28 -20.92
C LYS A 128 -21.87 -4.61 -20.45
N TYR A 129 -21.68 -4.96 -19.18
CA TYR A 129 -22.30 -6.15 -18.61
C TYR A 129 -23.76 -5.85 -18.23
N ASP A 130 -24.70 -6.16 -19.13
CA ASP A 130 -26.13 -5.92 -18.90
C ASP A 130 -26.82 -7.09 -18.15
N SER A 131 -26.20 -8.27 -18.14
CA SER A 131 -26.75 -9.46 -17.49
C SER A 131 -26.25 -9.59 -16.06
N GLN A 132 -27.17 -9.56 -15.09
CA GLN A 132 -26.88 -9.83 -13.68
C GLN A 132 -26.21 -11.20 -13.49
N THR A 133 -26.52 -12.19 -14.33
CA THR A 133 -25.90 -13.51 -14.30
C THR A 133 -24.40 -13.44 -14.62
N ILE A 134 -24.01 -12.65 -15.62
CA ILE A 134 -22.60 -12.48 -15.98
C ILE A 134 -21.87 -11.73 -14.87
N ILE A 135 -22.47 -10.66 -14.34
CA ILE A 135 -21.93 -9.91 -13.21
C ILE A 135 -21.69 -10.85 -12.00
N ASN A 136 -22.68 -11.67 -11.65
CA ASN A 136 -22.56 -12.61 -10.52
C ASN A 136 -21.43 -13.63 -10.74
N LYS A 137 -21.26 -14.15 -11.97
CA LYS A 137 -20.16 -15.05 -12.30
C LYS A 137 -18.79 -14.39 -12.16
N GLU A 138 -18.67 -13.13 -12.59
CA GLU A 138 -17.43 -12.36 -12.43
C GLU A 138 -17.11 -12.08 -10.97
N PHE A 139 -18.10 -11.70 -10.15
CA PHE A 139 -17.92 -11.56 -8.70
C PHE A 139 -17.56 -12.89 -8.03
N GLU A 140 -18.13 -14.01 -8.47
CA GLU A 140 -17.77 -15.34 -7.96
C GLU A 140 -16.30 -15.67 -8.26
N ARG A 141 -15.83 -15.42 -9.48
CA ARG A 141 -14.42 -15.61 -9.85
C ARG A 141 -13.49 -14.76 -8.98
N ILE A 142 -13.78 -13.46 -8.85
CA ILE A 142 -12.99 -12.53 -8.02
C ILE A 142 -12.97 -13.00 -6.56
N MET A 143 -14.12 -13.41 -6.01
CA MET A 143 -14.23 -13.91 -4.65
C MET A 143 -13.35 -15.16 -4.42
N ILE A 144 -13.35 -16.11 -5.35
CA ILE A 144 -12.54 -17.34 -5.28
C ILE A 144 -11.05 -16.99 -5.31
N GLU A 145 -10.62 -16.20 -6.29
CA GLU A 145 -9.21 -15.79 -6.44
C GLU A 145 -8.73 -14.98 -5.23
N PHE A 146 -9.54 -14.04 -4.76
CA PHE A 146 -9.24 -13.22 -3.60
C PHE A 146 -9.11 -14.06 -2.32
N SER A 147 -10.08 -14.94 -2.07
CA SER A 147 -10.08 -15.81 -0.88
C SER A 147 -8.88 -16.75 -0.88
N TRP A 148 -8.56 -17.35 -2.04
CA TRP A 148 -7.38 -18.18 -2.20
C TRP A 148 -6.09 -17.39 -1.95
N LYS A 149 -5.88 -16.28 -2.67
CA LYS A 149 -4.62 -15.54 -2.62
C LYS A 149 -4.37 -14.92 -1.25
N SER A 150 -5.40 -14.38 -0.61
CA SER A 150 -5.31 -13.85 0.75
C SER A 150 -4.94 -14.96 1.74
N SER A 151 -5.58 -16.13 1.65
CA SER A 151 -5.29 -17.24 2.55
C SER A 151 -3.87 -17.79 2.35
N VAL A 152 -3.39 -17.90 1.11
CA VAL A 152 -2.03 -18.39 0.81
C VAL A 152 -0.95 -17.46 1.37
N ILE A 153 -1.18 -16.14 1.35
CA ILE A 153 -0.26 -15.17 1.96
C ILE A 153 -0.14 -15.39 3.48
N GLU A 154 -1.23 -15.79 4.14
CA GLU A 154 -1.28 -16.17 5.56
C GLU A 154 -0.77 -17.60 5.83
N GLY A 155 -0.24 -18.30 4.82
CA GLY A 155 0.33 -19.64 4.94
C GLY A 155 -0.64 -20.81 4.69
N ASN A 156 -1.86 -20.55 4.22
CA ASN A 156 -2.81 -21.59 3.87
C ASN A 156 -2.36 -22.42 2.65
N THR A 157 -2.52 -23.73 2.70
CA THR A 157 -1.97 -24.65 1.69
C THR A 157 -2.97 -25.06 0.60
N TYR A 158 -4.18 -24.50 0.58
CA TYR A 158 -5.14 -24.76 -0.51
C TYR A 158 -4.61 -24.28 -1.86
N SER A 159 -4.82 -25.09 -2.90
CA SER A 159 -4.64 -24.65 -4.29
C SER A 159 -5.82 -23.79 -4.75
N LEU A 160 -5.67 -23.10 -5.88
CA LEU A 160 -6.77 -22.35 -6.48
C LEU A 160 -7.96 -23.27 -6.81
N LEU A 161 -7.69 -24.43 -7.42
CA LEU A 161 -8.73 -25.44 -7.74
C LEU A 161 -9.39 -26.00 -6.49
N GLY A 162 -8.60 -26.27 -5.43
CA GLY A 162 -9.14 -26.72 -4.15
C GLY A 162 -10.04 -25.67 -3.50
N THR A 163 -9.64 -24.39 -3.57
CA THR A 163 -10.45 -23.27 -3.09
C THR A 163 -11.75 -23.13 -3.88
N GLU A 164 -11.69 -23.26 -5.21
CA GLU A 164 -12.86 -23.24 -6.07
C GLU A 164 -13.84 -24.38 -5.71
N ALA A 165 -13.33 -25.62 -5.59
CA ALA A 165 -14.13 -26.79 -5.22
C ALA A 165 -14.78 -26.64 -3.84
N LEU A 166 -14.05 -26.08 -2.87
CA LEU A 166 -14.59 -25.78 -1.55
C LEU A 166 -15.70 -24.72 -1.62
N ILE A 167 -15.47 -23.61 -2.31
CA ILE A 167 -16.40 -22.47 -2.34
C ILE A 167 -17.69 -22.81 -3.09
N LYS A 168 -17.60 -23.53 -4.21
CA LYS A 168 -18.73 -23.83 -5.10
C LYS A 168 -19.45 -25.11 -4.72
N ASN A 169 -18.71 -26.15 -4.33
CA ASN A 169 -19.25 -27.50 -4.15
C ASN A 169 -19.14 -28.01 -2.70
N ASN A 170 -18.62 -27.21 -1.77
CA ASN A 170 -18.36 -27.61 -0.38
C ASN A 170 -17.45 -28.84 -0.25
N VAL A 171 -16.58 -29.08 -1.25
CA VAL A 171 -15.63 -30.19 -1.23
C VAL A 171 -14.41 -29.79 -0.40
N ILE A 172 -14.21 -30.45 0.73
CA ILE A 172 -13.04 -30.25 1.59
C ILE A 172 -11.83 -30.92 0.92
N GLY A 173 -10.70 -30.23 0.87
CA GLY A 173 -9.47 -30.78 0.32
C GLY A 173 -8.90 -31.88 1.21
N GLU A 174 -8.35 -32.92 0.61
CA GLU A 174 -7.67 -33.98 1.34
C GLU A 174 -6.44 -33.42 2.10
N GLY A 175 -6.26 -33.87 3.35
CA GLY A 175 -5.16 -33.44 4.20
C GLY A 175 -5.24 -31.99 4.70
N LYS A 176 -6.36 -31.29 4.48
CA LYS A 176 -6.54 -29.90 4.93
C LYS A 176 -7.06 -29.82 6.35
N THR A 177 -6.51 -28.88 7.11
CA THR A 177 -6.95 -28.63 8.48
C THR A 177 -8.33 -27.95 8.51
N LYS A 178 -9.00 -28.01 9.66
CA LYS A 178 -10.28 -27.33 9.86
C LYS A 178 -10.09 -25.81 9.79
N GLU A 179 -8.98 -25.33 10.32
CA GLU A 179 -8.61 -23.93 10.39
C GLU A 179 -8.34 -23.36 8.99
N GLU A 180 -7.59 -24.08 8.14
CA GLU A 180 -7.36 -23.67 6.75
C GLU A 180 -8.67 -23.60 5.94
N THR A 181 -9.52 -24.62 6.11
CA THR A 181 -10.83 -24.66 5.45
C THR A 181 -11.70 -23.49 5.92
N GLN A 182 -11.73 -23.25 7.23
CA GLN A 182 -12.54 -22.19 7.84
C GLN A 182 -12.05 -20.80 7.45
N MET A 183 -10.73 -20.58 7.33
CA MET A 183 -10.15 -19.32 6.88
C MET A 183 -10.63 -18.93 5.48
N ILE A 184 -10.64 -19.88 4.52
CA ILE A 184 -11.14 -19.62 3.16
C ILE A 184 -12.62 -19.26 3.17
N LEU A 185 -13.41 -20.01 3.94
CA LEU A 185 -14.85 -19.72 4.10
C LEU A 185 -15.09 -18.36 4.77
N ASN A 186 -14.23 -17.96 5.71
CA ASN A 186 -14.32 -16.64 6.33
C ASN A 186 -13.98 -15.52 5.35
N HIS A 187 -12.98 -15.69 4.48
CA HIS A 187 -12.69 -14.73 3.41
C HIS A 187 -13.85 -14.60 2.42
N LYS A 188 -14.45 -15.74 2.01
CA LYS A 188 -15.68 -15.78 1.20
C LYS A 188 -16.81 -14.99 1.87
N ASP A 189 -17.06 -15.25 3.16
CA ASP A 189 -18.10 -14.58 3.94
C ASP A 189 -17.84 -13.07 4.05
N ALA A 190 -16.60 -12.68 4.35
CA ALA A 190 -16.21 -11.27 4.47
C ALA A 190 -16.40 -10.51 3.15
N PHE A 191 -16.00 -11.11 2.03
CA PHE A 191 -16.21 -10.55 0.69
C PHE A 191 -17.70 -10.34 0.41
N ASN A 192 -18.52 -11.37 0.61
CA ASN A 192 -19.96 -11.29 0.38
C ASN A 192 -20.63 -10.24 1.28
N LYS A 193 -20.25 -10.18 2.56
CA LYS A 193 -20.77 -9.16 3.49
C LYS A 193 -20.37 -7.75 3.07
N ALA A 194 -19.15 -7.54 2.59
CA ALA A 194 -18.70 -6.24 2.09
C ALA A 194 -19.52 -5.79 0.87
N ILE A 195 -19.73 -6.67 -0.12
CA ILE A 195 -20.48 -6.37 -1.33
C ILE A 195 -21.97 -6.15 -1.05
N GLN A 196 -22.60 -7.01 -0.24
CA GLN A 196 -24.02 -6.88 0.11
C GLN A 196 -24.34 -5.62 0.92
N ASN A 197 -23.35 -5.11 1.67
CA ASN A 197 -23.50 -3.92 2.51
C ASN A 197 -22.62 -2.76 2.01
N LYS A 198 -22.42 -2.64 0.69
CA LYS A 198 -21.50 -1.68 0.07
C LYS A 198 -21.65 -0.26 0.60
N ASP A 199 -22.88 0.20 0.82
CA ASP A 199 -23.15 1.58 1.27
C ASP A 199 -22.67 1.83 2.70
N ARG A 200 -22.69 0.80 3.55
CA ARG A 200 -22.13 0.87 4.91
C ARG A 200 -20.62 1.09 4.91
N PHE A 201 -19.92 0.55 3.91
CA PHE A 201 -18.45 0.61 3.83
C PHE A 201 -17.92 1.77 2.98
N ARG A 202 -18.79 2.57 2.36
CA ARG A 202 -18.39 3.78 1.59
C ARG A 202 -17.71 4.82 2.48
N LYS A 203 -18.19 5.00 3.71
CA LYS A 203 -17.55 5.81 4.75
C LYS A 203 -16.97 4.86 5.80
N LEU A 204 -15.65 4.75 5.80
CA LEU A 204 -14.95 3.85 6.71
C LEU A 204 -15.20 4.32 8.15
N ASN A 205 -15.40 3.38 9.05
CA ASN A 205 -15.54 3.67 10.47
C ASN A 205 -15.04 2.45 11.27
N TYR A 206 -14.78 2.69 12.55
CA TYR A 206 -14.24 1.68 13.45
C TYR A 206 -15.10 0.41 13.51
N SER A 207 -16.42 0.55 13.65
CA SER A 207 -17.33 -0.61 13.77
C SER A 207 -17.40 -1.43 12.48
N GLY A 208 -17.21 -0.82 11.32
CA GLY A 208 -17.07 -1.51 10.04
C GLY A 208 -15.81 -2.37 9.97
N ILE A 209 -14.67 -1.83 10.42
CA ILE A 209 -13.39 -2.57 10.47
C ILE A 209 -13.52 -3.76 11.43
N GLU A 210 -14.01 -3.51 12.64
CA GLU A 210 -14.19 -4.55 13.66
C GLU A 210 -15.19 -5.63 13.20
N TYR A 211 -16.27 -5.23 12.53
CA TYR A 211 -17.24 -6.16 11.96
C TYR A 211 -16.59 -7.09 10.94
N ILE A 212 -15.83 -6.56 9.96
CA ILE A 212 -15.14 -7.39 8.96
C ILE A 212 -14.11 -8.29 9.64
N HIS A 213 -13.33 -7.77 10.59
CA HIS A 213 -12.40 -8.59 11.37
C HIS A 213 -13.11 -9.75 12.07
N SER A 214 -14.27 -9.51 12.69
CA SER A 214 -15.06 -10.54 13.37
C SER A 214 -15.54 -11.66 12.43
N VAL A 215 -15.78 -11.34 11.15
CA VAL A 215 -16.13 -12.32 10.12
C VAL A 215 -14.90 -13.14 9.72
N LEU A 216 -13.75 -12.47 9.53
CA LEU A 216 -12.49 -13.11 9.13
C LEU A 216 -11.98 -14.12 10.17
N ILE A 217 -12.15 -13.84 11.46
CA ILE A 217 -11.64 -14.68 12.55
C ILE A 217 -12.63 -15.73 13.07
N LYS A 218 -13.81 -15.81 12.47
CA LYS A 218 -14.91 -16.66 12.94
C LYS A 218 -14.45 -18.13 13.07
N LYS A 219 -14.62 -18.71 14.26
CA LYS A 219 -14.25 -20.11 14.59
C LYS A 219 -12.75 -20.43 14.43
N LEU A 220 -11.87 -19.42 14.46
CA LEU A 220 -10.40 -19.63 14.45
C LEU A 220 -9.75 -19.51 15.83
N GLY A 221 -10.53 -19.37 16.91
CA GLY A 221 -10.01 -19.23 18.27
C GLY A 221 -9.32 -17.88 18.57
N ILE A 222 -9.45 -16.90 17.67
CA ILE A 222 -8.88 -15.55 17.83
C ILE A 222 -9.88 -14.64 18.57
N SER A 223 -9.37 -13.81 19.47
CA SER A 223 -10.17 -12.81 20.19
C SER A 223 -10.71 -11.71 19.26
N ARG A 224 -11.91 -11.23 19.56
CA ARG A 224 -12.47 -10.02 18.91
C ARG A 224 -11.83 -8.75 19.46
N ASN A 225 -12.12 -7.62 18.81
CA ASN A 225 -11.66 -6.27 19.15
C ASN A 225 -10.16 -6.04 18.90
N ILE A 226 -9.73 -4.81 19.14
CA ILE A 226 -8.32 -4.45 19.19
C ILE A 226 -7.65 -5.20 20.35
N ARG A 227 -6.44 -5.70 20.09
CA ARG A 227 -5.62 -6.34 21.11
C ARG A 227 -5.19 -5.36 22.20
N ASN A 228 -5.06 -5.87 23.41
CA ASN A 228 -4.57 -5.13 24.57
C ASN A 228 -3.16 -5.56 25.01
N GLU A 229 -2.57 -6.53 24.31
CA GLU A 229 -1.26 -7.08 24.60
C GLU A 229 -0.27 -6.77 23.46
N GLY A 230 1.01 -6.64 23.83
CA GLY A 230 2.10 -6.48 22.89
C GLY A 230 2.33 -7.75 22.06
N VAL A 231 2.67 -7.58 20.79
CA VAL A 231 2.96 -8.69 19.86
C VAL A 231 4.22 -8.37 19.07
N GLY A 232 4.94 -9.41 18.64
CA GLY A 232 6.04 -9.31 17.68
C GLY A 232 5.62 -9.79 16.30
N VAL A 233 6.29 -9.31 15.25
CA VAL A 233 6.18 -9.87 13.90
C VAL A 233 7.47 -10.62 13.59
N THR A 234 7.36 -11.93 13.37
CA THR A 234 8.53 -12.77 13.06
C THR A 234 9.15 -12.40 11.72
N GLY A 235 10.48 -12.52 11.61
CA GLY A 235 11.21 -12.22 10.36
C GLY A 235 11.49 -10.72 10.13
N THR A 236 11.25 -9.86 11.13
CA THR A 236 11.55 -8.43 11.08
C THR A 236 11.94 -7.90 12.46
N LYS A 237 12.68 -6.77 12.51
CA LYS A 237 12.92 -6.00 13.75
C LYS A 237 11.75 -5.07 14.10
N TYR A 238 10.72 -5.01 13.26
CA TYR A 238 9.57 -4.13 13.46
C TYR A 238 8.73 -4.60 14.65
N THR A 239 8.46 -3.65 15.55
CA THR A 239 7.62 -3.84 16.72
C THR A 239 6.35 -3.00 16.55
N PRO A 240 5.17 -3.65 16.43
CA PRO A 240 3.88 -2.97 16.43
C PRO A 240 3.62 -2.17 17.72
N LEU A 241 2.63 -1.26 17.67
CA LEU A 241 2.10 -0.57 18.87
C LEU A 241 1.72 -1.59 19.94
N ASP A 242 2.06 -1.40 21.21
CA ASP A 242 1.90 -2.44 22.24
C ASP A 242 0.60 -2.32 23.07
N ASN A 243 0.01 -1.13 23.14
CA ASN A 243 -1.17 -0.85 23.96
C ASN A 243 -2.41 -0.50 23.12
N GLY A 244 -3.58 -0.90 23.64
CA GLY A 244 -4.87 -0.69 22.97
C GLY A 244 -5.22 0.78 22.73
N HIS A 245 -4.75 1.71 23.57
CA HIS A 245 -5.03 3.15 23.41
C HIS A 245 -4.37 3.71 22.15
N GLN A 246 -3.07 3.45 21.96
CA GLN A 246 -2.35 3.91 20.76
C GLN A 246 -2.86 3.23 19.49
N ILE A 247 -3.24 1.95 19.55
CA ILE A 247 -3.83 1.26 18.39
C ILE A 247 -5.16 1.92 18.01
N ASN A 248 -6.02 2.21 19.00
CA ASN A 248 -7.27 2.95 18.77
C ASN A 248 -7.03 4.33 18.16
N GLU A 249 -6.07 5.09 18.69
CA GLU A 249 -5.71 6.40 18.16
C GLU A 249 -5.24 6.30 16.70
N ALA A 250 -4.36 5.34 16.39
CA ALA A 250 -3.86 5.11 15.04
C ALA A 250 -4.98 4.72 14.07
N VAL A 251 -5.89 3.84 14.48
CA VAL A 251 -7.07 3.44 13.67
C VAL A 251 -7.99 4.64 13.43
N GLN A 252 -8.23 5.49 14.43
CA GLN A 252 -9.03 6.70 14.26
C GLN A 252 -8.38 7.69 13.30
N LYS A 253 -7.07 7.93 13.43
CA LYS A 253 -6.29 8.76 12.50
C LYS A 253 -6.35 8.21 11.07
N MET A 254 -6.20 6.89 10.90
CA MET A 254 -6.35 6.21 9.61
C MET A 254 -7.74 6.40 9.00
N VAL A 255 -8.80 6.15 9.79
CA VAL A 255 -10.20 6.30 9.35
C VAL A 255 -10.47 7.74 8.90
N ASN A 256 -10.06 8.73 9.68
CA ASN A 256 -10.23 10.14 9.34
C ASN A 256 -9.47 10.51 8.07
N LEU A 257 -8.21 10.06 7.96
CA LEU A 257 -7.37 10.30 6.79
C LEU A 257 -8.01 9.75 5.50
N ILE A 258 -8.45 8.48 5.51
CA ILE A 258 -9.06 7.80 4.36
C ILE A 258 -10.37 8.49 3.95
N ASN A 259 -11.23 8.80 4.93
CA ASN A 259 -12.52 9.44 4.64
C ASN A 259 -12.38 10.85 4.05
N ASN A 260 -11.32 11.57 4.41
CA ASN A 260 -11.05 12.93 3.92
C ASN A 260 -10.43 12.97 2.52
N LYS A 261 -10.07 11.83 1.92
CA LYS A 261 -9.59 11.82 0.52
C LYS A 261 -10.77 11.83 -0.43
N GLU A 262 -10.69 12.61 -1.49
CA GLU A 262 -11.72 12.58 -2.54
C GLU A 262 -11.42 11.51 -3.60
N PHE A 263 -10.15 11.40 -4.01
CA PHE A 263 -9.73 10.47 -5.05
C PHE A 263 -9.72 9.03 -4.53
N PHE A 264 -10.54 8.16 -5.14
CA PHE A 264 -10.74 6.77 -4.71
C PHE A 264 -9.44 5.96 -4.66
N LEU A 265 -8.58 6.06 -5.68
CA LEU A 265 -7.32 5.30 -5.73
C LEU A 265 -6.33 5.75 -4.63
N ARG A 266 -6.49 6.98 -4.12
CA ARG A 266 -5.73 7.45 -2.95
C ARG A 266 -6.31 6.97 -1.62
N LYS A 267 -7.56 6.51 -1.58
CA LYS A 267 -8.10 5.80 -0.41
C LYS A 267 -7.58 4.37 -0.32
N LEU A 268 -7.29 3.77 -1.48
CA LEU A 268 -6.80 2.40 -1.58
C LEU A 268 -5.30 2.28 -1.32
N PHE A 269 -4.53 3.29 -1.72
CA PHE A 269 -3.12 3.42 -1.33
C PHE A 269 -2.99 3.80 0.15
#